data_AF-C0DVW0-F1
#
_entry.id   AF-C0DVW0-F1
#
_cell.length_a   1.000
_cell.length_b   1.000
_cell.length_c   1.000
_cell.angle_alpha   90.00
_cell.angle_beta   90.00
_cell.angle_gamma   90.00
#
_symmetry.space_group_name_H-M   'P 1'
#
loop_
_entity.id
_entity.type
_entity.pdbx_description
1 polymer ?
#
loop_
_entity_poly.entity_id
_entity_poly.type
_entity_poly.pdbx_seq_one_letter_code
_entity_poly.pdbx_strand_id
1 'polypeptide(L)'
;MTKRLLAALFGSFLLAGCLPKPTVLTMDQIRRMDYGSYPRNYEQLIKRHLAQTLIDPHSVMYGGFTRPRKYLHVHKNQYVAAGQISYYPSYMVCARVNAKNSYGGYTGWQSHAFFIKNGEVINSDQHPLKCDSQDEIVLDIEALANVEVQP
;
A
#
# COMPACT_ATOMS: atom_id res chain seq x y z
N MET A 1 -60.18 10.82 46.73
CA MET A 1 -60.29 11.65 45.50
C MET A 1 -58.86 12.13 45.24
N THR A 2 -58.13 11.86 44.15
CA THR A 2 -58.43 11.84 42.70
C THR A 2 -57.24 11.11 42.00
N LYS A 3 -57.39 9.91 41.40
CA LYS A 3 -57.36 9.56 39.94
C LYS A 3 -56.41 10.40 39.05
N ARG A 4 -55.35 9.78 38.46
CA ARG A 4 -55.18 9.30 37.04
C ARG A 4 -54.14 10.19 36.29
N LEU A 5 -53.27 9.82 35.34
CA LEU A 5 -53.07 8.67 34.42
C LEU A 5 -51.70 8.84 33.67
N LEU A 6 -51.12 7.71 33.21
CA LEU A 6 -50.32 7.46 31.96
C LEU A 6 -48.94 8.16 31.77
N ALA A 7 -47.79 7.46 31.71
CA ALA A 7 -47.29 6.43 30.76
C ALA A 7 -46.65 6.99 29.47
N ALA A 8 -45.33 6.76 29.30
CA ALA A 8 -44.61 6.56 28.03
C ALA A 8 -43.17 6.10 28.36
N LEU A 9 -42.99 4.82 28.69
CA LEU A 9 -42.47 3.77 27.80
C LEU A 9 -41.08 4.07 27.22
N PHE A 10 -40.09 3.49 27.91
CA PHE A 10 -38.83 2.93 27.41
C PHE A 10 -38.88 2.59 25.90
N GLY A 11 -37.93 3.12 25.14
CA GLY A 11 -37.80 2.80 23.72
C GLY A 11 -36.50 3.24 23.05
N SER A 12 -35.40 3.41 23.79
CA SER A 12 -34.08 3.49 23.13
C SER A 12 -33.61 2.08 22.80
N PHE A 13 -34.02 1.60 21.62
CA PHE A 13 -33.45 0.43 20.99
C PHE A 13 -31.96 0.73 20.75
N LEU A 14 -31.09 0.16 21.59
CA LEU A 14 -29.65 0.16 21.37
C LEU A 14 -29.41 -0.59 20.06
N LEU A 15 -29.14 0.15 18.98
CA LEU A 15 -28.49 -0.37 17.78
C LEU A 15 -27.08 -0.80 18.18
N ALA A 16 -26.97 -1.99 18.79
CA ALA A 16 -25.70 -2.70 18.89
C ALA A 16 -25.34 -3.18 17.47
N GLY A 17 -24.76 -2.27 16.68
CA GLY A 17 -24.16 -2.62 15.41
C GLY A 17 -23.00 -3.58 15.69
N CYS A 18 -23.17 -4.85 15.31
CA CYS A 18 -22.07 -5.80 15.35
C CYS A 18 -21.06 -5.37 14.28
N LEU A 19 -19.94 -4.78 14.69
CA LEU A 19 -18.84 -4.51 13.78
C LEU A 19 -18.32 -5.86 13.23
N PRO A 20 -18.07 -5.96 11.92
CA PRO A 20 -17.53 -7.19 11.36
C PRO A 20 -16.18 -7.50 12.01
N LYS A 21 -15.96 -8.77 12.37
CA LYS A 21 -14.68 -9.22 12.90
C LYS A 21 -13.57 -8.99 11.88
N PRO A 22 -12.35 -8.64 12.31
CA PRO A 22 -11.23 -8.47 11.40
C PRO A 22 -10.87 -9.79 10.72
N THR A 23 -10.40 -9.71 9.48
CA THR A 23 -9.77 -10.83 8.80
C THR A 23 -8.38 -11.02 9.39
N VAL A 24 -8.09 -12.22 9.89
CA VAL A 24 -6.79 -12.53 10.48
C VAL A 24 -5.82 -12.95 9.37
N LEU A 25 -4.65 -12.31 9.33
CA LEU A 25 -3.56 -12.63 8.41
C LEU A 25 -2.28 -12.89 9.21
N THR A 26 -1.73 -14.09 9.11
CA THR A 26 -0.49 -14.45 9.84
C THR A 26 0.76 -14.04 9.07
N MET A 27 1.85 -13.74 9.78
CA MET A 27 3.14 -13.46 9.15
C MET A 27 3.65 -14.64 8.31
N ASP A 28 3.35 -15.88 8.71
CA ASP A 28 3.70 -17.07 7.94
C ASP A 28 2.91 -17.22 6.64
N GLN A 29 1.66 -16.76 6.59
CA GLN A 29 0.91 -16.65 5.34
C GLN A 29 1.54 -15.57 4.46
N ILE A 30 1.83 -14.39 5.03
CA ILE A 30 2.46 -13.27 4.31
C ILE A 30 3.78 -13.73 3.68
N ARG A 31 4.67 -14.35 4.45
CA ARG A 31 6.00 -14.81 3.98
C ARG A 31 5.92 -15.75 2.77
N ARG A 32 4.88 -16.58 2.70
CA ARG A 32 4.68 -17.62 1.68
C ARG A 32 3.86 -17.16 0.47
N MET A 33 3.36 -15.93 0.46
CA MET A 33 2.66 -15.38 -0.71
C MET A 33 3.56 -15.36 -1.94
N ASP A 34 2.95 -15.39 -3.13
CA ASP A 34 3.66 -15.28 -4.39
C ASP A 34 3.96 -13.81 -4.72
N TYR A 35 5.16 -13.36 -4.33
CA TYR A 35 5.72 -12.04 -4.67
C TYR A 35 6.26 -11.97 -6.10
N GLY A 36 6.22 -13.07 -6.85
CA GLY A 36 6.88 -13.22 -8.14
C GLY A 36 8.38 -13.54 -8.01
N SER A 37 9.06 -13.56 -9.15
CA SER A 37 10.51 -13.78 -9.20
C SER A 37 11.29 -12.63 -8.58
N TYR A 38 12.30 -12.93 -7.74
CA TYR A 38 13.18 -11.91 -7.15
C TYR A 38 13.88 -11.10 -8.25
N PRO A 39 13.69 -9.77 -8.31
CA PRO A 39 14.13 -8.97 -9.45
C PRO A 39 15.61 -8.65 -9.35
N ARG A 40 16.49 -9.55 -9.80
CA ARG A 40 17.95 -9.34 -9.73
C ARG A 40 18.44 -8.12 -10.52
N ASN A 41 17.71 -7.71 -11.56
CA ASN A 41 18.00 -6.57 -12.41
C ASN A 41 17.14 -5.33 -12.07
N TYR A 42 16.68 -5.20 -10.82
CA TYR A 42 15.74 -4.16 -10.38
C TYR A 42 16.12 -2.73 -10.80
N GLU A 43 17.40 -2.34 -10.72
CA GLU A 43 17.81 -0.99 -11.13
C GLU A 43 17.54 -0.73 -12.60
N GLN A 44 17.78 -1.72 -13.47
CA GLN A 44 17.52 -1.59 -14.90
C GLN A 44 16.02 -1.48 -15.18
N LEU A 45 15.20 -2.26 -14.46
CA LEU A 45 13.75 -2.19 -14.57
C LEU A 45 13.23 -0.80 -14.21
N ILE A 46 13.72 -0.22 -13.11
CA ILE A 46 13.33 1.12 -12.65
C ILE A 46 13.83 2.20 -13.60
N LYS A 47 15.09 2.12 -14.06
CA LYS A 47 15.64 3.07 -15.05
C LYS A 47 14.82 3.07 -16.32
N ARG A 48 14.44 1.89 -16.84
CA ARG A 48 13.58 1.76 -18.01
C ARG A 48 12.19 2.35 -17.76
N HIS A 49 11.58 2.07 -16.61
CA HIS A 49 10.29 2.63 -16.25
C HIS A 49 10.34 4.17 -16.20
N LEU A 50 11.33 4.74 -15.52
CA LEU A 50 11.52 6.20 -15.45
C LEU A 50 11.79 6.82 -16.82
N ALA A 51 12.54 6.15 -17.69
CA ALA A 51 12.76 6.62 -19.04
C ALA A 51 11.47 6.67 -19.89
N GLN A 52 10.44 5.91 -19.50
CA GLN A 52 9.13 5.88 -20.17
C GLN A 52 8.13 6.85 -19.54
N THR A 53 8.30 7.24 -18.28
CA THR A 53 7.31 8.02 -17.52
C THR A 53 7.72 9.47 -17.21
N LEU A 54 9.02 9.79 -17.22
CA LEU A 54 9.49 11.16 -17.01
C LEU A 54 9.30 12.04 -18.25
N ILE A 55 9.03 13.32 -18.03
CA ILE A 55 8.88 14.33 -19.09
C ILE A 55 10.20 14.54 -19.85
N ASP A 56 11.33 14.59 -19.13
CA ASP A 56 12.67 14.63 -19.70
C ASP A 56 13.49 13.43 -19.18
N PRO A 57 13.41 12.28 -19.87
CA PRO A 57 14.12 11.05 -19.51
C PRO A 57 15.65 11.20 -19.42
N HIS A 58 16.23 12.11 -20.19
CA HIS A 58 17.68 12.29 -20.23
C HIS A 58 18.20 13.15 -19.08
N SER A 59 17.32 13.85 -18.37
CA SER A 59 17.68 14.68 -17.21
C SER A 59 17.82 13.91 -15.89
N VAL A 60 17.32 12.67 -15.82
CA VAL A 60 17.22 11.96 -14.55
C VAL A 60 18.59 11.64 -13.96
N MET A 61 18.77 11.99 -12.70
CA MET A 61 19.92 11.65 -11.88
C MET A 61 19.52 10.59 -10.85
N TYR A 62 20.41 9.64 -10.59
CA TYR A 62 20.20 8.57 -9.62
C TYR A 62 21.13 8.73 -8.42
N GLY A 63 20.57 8.80 -7.23
CA GLY A 63 21.28 8.90 -5.94
C GLY A 63 21.45 7.57 -5.22
N GLY A 64 20.96 6.46 -5.80
CA GLY A 64 21.08 5.11 -5.26
C GLY A 64 19.75 4.36 -5.25
N PHE A 65 19.85 3.04 -5.05
CA PHE A 65 18.74 2.12 -4.99
C PHE A 65 18.86 1.21 -3.77
N THR A 66 17.76 0.94 -3.07
CA THR A 66 17.74 -0.09 -2.03
C THR A 66 17.70 -1.48 -2.67
N ARG A 67 18.01 -2.52 -1.88
CA ARG A 67 17.72 -3.90 -2.30
C ARG A 67 16.21 -4.14 -2.37
N PRO A 68 15.72 -5.03 -3.26
CA PRO A 68 14.33 -5.46 -3.27
C PRO A 68 13.91 -6.11 -1.95
N ARG A 69 12.81 -5.62 -1.37
CA ARG A 69 12.16 -6.16 -0.16
C ARG A 69 10.76 -6.64 -0.47
N LYS A 70 10.24 -7.59 0.29
CA LYS A 70 8.84 -8.02 0.11
C LYS A 70 7.91 -6.87 0.51
N TYR A 71 6.90 -6.62 -0.29
CA TYR A 71 5.87 -5.62 -0.03
C TYR A 71 4.49 -6.23 -0.28
N LEU A 72 3.59 -6.02 0.67
CA LEU A 72 2.22 -6.49 0.58
C LEU A 72 1.27 -5.32 0.73
N HIS A 73 0.59 -4.99 -0.37
CA HIS A 73 -0.55 -4.08 -0.35
C HIS A 73 -1.83 -4.87 -0.07
N VAL A 74 -2.59 -4.44 0.93
CA VAL A 74 -3.83 -5.06 1.39
C VAL A 74 -4.94 -4.02 1.31
N HIS A 75 -5.93 -4.30 0.48
CA HIS A 75 -7.07 -3.39 0.31
C HIS A 75 -8.39 -4.10 0.37
N LYS A 76 -9.44 -3.33 0.66
CA LYS A 76 -10.82 -3.81 0.61
C LYS A 76 -11.41 -3.51 -0.75
N ASN A 77 -11.77 -4.54 -1.52
CA ASN A 77 -12.45 -4.34 -2.79
C ASN A 77 -13.88 -3.87 -2.52
N GLN A 78 -14.16 -2.59 -2.79
CA GLN A 78 -15.46 -1.96 -2.53
C GLN A 78 -16.54 -2.32 -3.58
N TYR A 79 -16.14 -2.93 -4.70
CA TYR A 79 -17.04 -3.25 -5.81
C TYR A 79 -17.72 -4.62 -5.69
N VAL A 80 -17.36 -5.41 -4.68
CA VAL A 80 -18.03 -6.68 -4.35
C VAL A 80 -18.91 -6.50 -3.12
N ALA A 81 -20.14 -7.05 -3.16
CA ALA A 81 -21.18 -6.87 -2.15
C ALA A 81 -20.76 -7.25 -0.70
N ALA A 82 -19.74 -8.10 -0.55
CA ALA A 82 -19.18 -8.49 0.74
C ALA A 82 -17.88 -7.75 1.13
N GLY A 83 -17.34 -6.89 0.26
CA GLY A 83 -16.12 -6.13 0.56
C GLY A 83 -14.90 -7.02 0.76
N GLN A 84 -14.55 -7.86 -0.22
CA GLN A 84 -13.48 -8.85 -0.09
C GLN A 84 -12.10 -8.19 0.09
N ILE A 85 -11.31 -8.70 1.04
CA ILE A 85 -9.91 -8.30 1.19
C ILE A 85 -9.09 -8.89 0.05
N SER A 86 -8.33 -8.04 -0.63
CA SER A 86 -7.45 -8.40 -1.74
C SER A 86 -6.00 -8.13 -1.37
N TYR A 87 -5.12 -9.03 -1.80
CA TYR A 87 -3.70 -9.04 -1.45
C TYR A 87 -2.86 -8.87 -2.71
N TYR A 88 -1.96 -7.89 -2.72
CA TYR A 88 -1.07 -7.59 -3.86
C TYR A 88 0.39 -7.71 -3.42
N PRO A 89 0.92 -8.94 -3.33
CA PRO A 89 2.33 -9.17 -3.03
C PRO A 89 3.21 -8.80 -4.22
N SER A 90 4.24 -7.99 -3.96
CA SER A 90 5.29 -7.57 -4.91
C SER A 90 6.62 -7.25 -4.20
N TYR A 91 7.69 -7.00 -4.96
CA TYR A 91 8.93 -6.49 -4.40
C TYR A 91 8.96 -4.97 -4.44
N MET A 92 9.32 -4.32 -3.34
CA MET A 92 9.52 -2.88 -3.29
C MET A 92 11.01 -2.53 -3.35
N VAL A 93 11.34 -1.53 -4.15
CA VAL A 93 12.67 -0.91 -4.23
C VAL A 93 12.51 0.59 -4.13
N CYS A 94 13.26 1.22 -3.23
CA CYS A 94 13.33 2.67 -3.16
C CYS A 94 14.50 3.19 -3.98
N ALA A 95 14.25 4.21 -4.82
CA ALA A 95 15.29 4.89 -5.57
C ALA A 95 15.27 6.38 -5.23
N ARG A 96 16.45 6.95 -4.99
CA ARG A 96 16.62 8.40 -4.85
C ARG A 96 16.85 8.98 -6.24
N VAL A 97 15.98 9.86 -6.71
CA VAL A 97 16.07 10.46 -8.05
C VAL A 97 15.95 11.98 -7.99
N ASN A 98 16.52 12.64 -8.99
CA ASN A 98 16.30 14.06 -9.24
C ASN A 98 16.11 14.23 -10.75
N ALA A 99 14.99 14.81 -11.17
CA ALA A 99 14.64 14.97 -12.57
C ALA A 99 14.05 16.35 -12.81
N LYS A 100 14.01 16.78 -14.07
CA LYS A 100 13.38 18.05 -14.42
C LYS A 100 11.87 17.97 -14.42
N ASN A 101 11.22 19.05 -14.01
CA ASN A 101 9.80 19.28 -14.20
C ASN A 101 9.49 19.81 -15.61
N SER A 102 8.21 20.06 -15.91
CA SER A 102 7.75 20.59 -17.20
C SER A 102 8.28 21.99 -17.54
N TYR A 103 8.83 22.73 -16.58
CA TYR A 103 9.42 24.06 -16.77
C TYR A 103 10.94 23.99 -16.98
N GLY A 104 11.53 22.79 -17.04
CA GLY A 104 12.96 22.55 -17.30
C GLY A 104 13.88 22.68 -16.08
N GLY A 105 13.33 22.98 -14.90
CA GLY A 105 14.06 23.02 -13.64
C GLY A 105 14.04 21.69 -12.90
N TYR A 106 15.10 21.35 -12.17
CA TYR A 106 15.14 20.16 -11.30
C TYR A 106 14.14 20.27 -10.15
N THR A 107 13.43 19.19 -9.84
CA THR A 107 12.49 19.11 -8.71
C THR A 107 13.19 18.96 -7.35
N GLY A 108 14.48 18.63 -7.37
CA GLY A 108 15.25 18.29 -6.18
C GLY A 108 15.33 16.78 -5.96
N TRP A 109 16.16 16.36 -5.00
CA TRP A 109 16.31 14.95 -4.68
C TRP A 109 15.08 14.41 -3.95
N GLN A 110 14.44 13.41 -4.54
CA GLN A 110 13.24 12.76 -4.01
C GLN A 110 13.44 11.25 -3.95
N SER A 111 12.87 10.61 -2.93
CA SER A 111 12.88 9.15 -2.79
C SER A 111 11.53 8.59 -3.24
N HIS A 112 11.56 7.66 -4.18
CA HIS A 112 10.37 7.04 -4.77
C HIS A 112 10.40 5.53 -4.54
N ALA A 113 9.26 4.94 -4.21
CA ALA A 113 9.09 3.50 -4.10
C ALA A 113 8.61 2.94 -5.44
N PHE A 114 9.26 1.88 -5.91
CA PHE A 114 8.89 1.14 -7.12
C PHE A 114 8.51 -0.28 -6.73
N PHE A 115 7.37 -0.73 -7.23
CA PHE A 115 6.83 -2.06 -6.96
C PHE A 115 7.03 -2.94 -8.18
N ILE A 116 7.71 -4.07 -8.00
CA ILE A 116 8.16 -4.96 -9.05
C ILE A 116 7.56 -6.35 -8.84
N LYS A 117 6.96 -6.91 -9.88
CA LYS A 117 6.51 -8.31 -9.89
C LYS A 117 6.83 -8.92 -11.25
N ASN A 118 7.42 -10.12 -11.26
CA ASN A 118 7.71 -10.88 -12.47
C ASN A 118 8.48 -10.10 -13.56
N GLY A 119 9.44 -9.26 -13.14
CA GLY A 119 10.29 -8.50 -14.07
C GLY A 119 9.67 -7.20 -14.59
N GLU A 120 8.53 -6.78 -14.04
CA GLU A 120 7.83 -5.55 -14.43
C GLU A 120 7.64 -4.62 -13.24
N VAL A 121 7.82 -3.32 -13.46
CA VAL A 121 7.41 -2.28 -12.50
C VAL A 121 5.90 -2.13 -12.63
N ILE A 122 5.15 -2.66 -11.67
CA ILE A 122 3.68 -2.71 -11.69
C ILE A 122 3.04 -1.45 -11.11
N ASN A 123 3.78 -0.70 -10.29
CA ASN A 123 3.36 0.58 -9.73
C ASN A 123 4.59 1.36 -9.22
N SER A 124 4.44 2.67 -9.03
CA SER A 124 5.41 3.55 -8.38
C SER A 124 4.69 4.61 -7.56
N ASP A 125 5.11 4.83 -6.33
CA ASP A 125 4.59 5.92 -5.50
C ASP A 125 5.53 7.13 -5.56
N GLN A 126 4.93 8.32 -5.66
CA GLN A 126 5.64 9.60 -5.56
C GLN A 126 5.97 10.01 -4.13
N HIS A 127 5.35 9.37 -3.13
CA HIS A 127 5.70 9.51 -1.73
C HIS A 127 6.53 8.31 -1.26
N PRO A 128 7.54 8.51 -0.38
CA PRO A 128 8.35 7.42 0.13
C PRO A 128 7.52 6.60 1.13
N LEU A 129 6.69 5.68 0.64
CA LEU A 129 6.12 4.65 1.49
C LEU A 129 7.25 3.78 2.03
N LYS A 130 7.59 4.01 3.30
CA LYS A 130 8.49 3.19 4.13
C LYS A 130 9.89 2.96 3.53
N CYS A 131 10.41 3.92 2.76
CA CYS A 131 11.80 3.85 2.28
C CYS A 131 12.83 3.90 3.41
N ASP A 132 12.48 4.51 4.54
CA ASP A 132 13.34 4.58 5.73
C ASP A 132 13.15 3.38 6.68
N SER A 133 12.13 2.54 6.45
CA SER A 133 11.91 1.33 7.25
C SER A 133 13.03 0.32 7.03
N GLN A 134 13.40 -0.41 8.08
CA GLN A 134 14.33 -1.54 8.05
C GLN A 134 13.62 -2.90 8.01
N ASP A 135 12.29 -2.91 7.87
CA ASP A 135 11.49 -4.13 7.88
C ASP A 135 11.86 -5.04 6.70
N GLU A 136 11.94 -6.34 6.96
CA GLU A 136 12.13 -7.37 5.92
C GLU A 136 10.95 -7.41 4.95
N ILE A 137 9.74 -7.25 5.49
CA ILE A 137 8.47 -7.23 4.76
C ILE A 137 7.75 -5.94 5.09
N VAL A 138 7.46 -5.16 4.06
CA VAL A 138 6.71 -3.92 4.16
C VAL A 138 5.23 -4.21 3.97
N LEU A 139 4.43 -3.99 5.01
CA LEU A 139 2.97 -4.13 4.95
C LEU A 139 2.33 -2.77 4.72
N ASP A 140 1.48 -2.68 3.72
CA ASP A 140 0.65 -1.50 3.45
C ASP A 140 -0.81 -1.92 3.48
N ILE A 141 -1.47 -1.63 4.58
CA ILE A 141 -2.84 -2.07 4.86
C ILE A 141 -3.70 -0.83 4.81
N GLU A 142 -4.57 -0.74 3.80
CA GLU A 142 -5.51 0.37 3.70
C GLU A 142 -6.40 0.45 4.95
N ALA A 143 -6.72 1.65 5.40
CA ALA A 143 -7.52 1.85 6.62
C ALA A 143 -8.90 1.16 6.57
N LEU A 144 -9.45 0.94 5.37
CA LEU A 144 -10.73 0.27 5.17
C LEU A 144 -10.61 -1.26 5.08
N ALA A 145 -9.38 -1.79 4.97
CA ALA A 145 -9.11 -3.22 5.08
C ALA A 145 -9.11 -3.59 6.58
N ASN A 146 -10.23 -4.16 7.05
CA ASN A 146 -10.39 -4.64 8.43
C ASN A 146 -9.56 -5.92 8.64
N VAL A 147 -8.23 -5.79 8.69
CA VAL A 147 -7.27 -6.89 8.74
C VAL A 147 -6.41 -6.76 10.00
N GLU A 148 -6.28 -7.86 10.73
CA GLU A 148 -5.39 -7.98 11.88
C GLU A 148 -4.20 -8.88 11.52
N VAL A 149 -2.99 -8.36 11.68
CA VAL A 149 -1.77 -9.12 11.41
C VAL A 149 -1.29 -9.78 12.69
N GLN A 150 -1.15 -11.11 12.65
CA GLN A 150 -0.67 -11.90 13.77
C GLN A 150 0.72 -12.47 13.50
N PRO A 151 1.58 -12.60 14.54
CA PRO A 151 2.96 -13.05 14.41
C PRO A 151 3.10 -14.45 13.81
#